data_AF-A0A1T4PZN4-F1
#
_entry.id   AF-A0A1T4PZN4-F1
#
_cell.length_a   1.000
_cell.length_b   1.000
_cell.length_c   1.000
_cell.angle_alpha   90.00
_cell.angle_beta   90.00
_cell.angle_gamma   90.00
#
_symmetry.space_group_name_H-M   'P 1'
#
loop_
_entity.id
_entity.type
_entity.pdbx_description
1 polymer ?
#
loop_
_entity_poly.entity_id
_entity_poly.type
_entity_poly.pdbx_seq_one_letter_code
_entity_poly.pdbx_strand_id
1 'polypeptide(L)'
;MGILSFLTDIFESIFMASSPEVKKKQALHKIEQELKLIQPVIFKNGFLQPNFAELFRILFENSKILGELLSQTICSTDIKRKIFYEAQLLLTGFSNLNQEKLENLGLEKRKKEVLDSNLPMSRVFENQKHTLEYLLKELNSSEFFKIDEIIASLQQLNDVCQFNYLNIIHNFDPNYSALISAYKADFFACVPEAMANSLLDFYYLTAHFKITSSLGRAVVALAEISSGGKRLDSASSEKYLEALKKMNSVLVNFLNPENQLKVIRLAKKDPDLVPQIASYKPVSRQRFADFMKEKFISDETRIKTEIKDSTISTDLKKLFEENPLEEFFAYNSQNSANIRLNCTKSYNWITPLQIEKTFAVHYFTDSIQNLLEDIVIEGFFENPSTKKLFSDAVYACEECVKSLGEFDSSFEREGKNDQAVIEGFIRDGQRDADFVKKLEATVDNINEQAYETVQNFASQFFDLYKQIGDLFIDSKKVKPDLCSNIKVLLGSSRNRENSNRLETQLEKWAIFLEIMKNYVIVGEVERK
;
A
#
# COMPACT_ATOMS: atom_id res chain seq x y z
N MET A 1 -23.76 60.10 -13.06
CA MET A 1 -23.20 59.86 -14.40
C MET A 1 -23.95 60.74 -15.39
N GLY A 2 -23.24 61.63 -16.07
CA GLY A 2 -23.83 62.75 -16.81
C GLY A 2 -24.36 62.36 -18.19
N ILE A 3 -25.36 63.10 -18.66
CA ILE A 3 -26.02 62.96 -19.98
C ILE A 3 -25.01 62.90 -21.14
N LEU A 4 -23.85 63.55 -21.00
CA LEU A 4 -22.75 63.51 -21.95
C LEU A 4 -22.12 62.13 -22.11
N SER A 5 -21.91 61.36 -21.04
CA SER A 5 -21.32 60.01 -21.15
C SER A 5 -22.29 59.04 -21.82
N PHE A 6 -23.59 59.20 -21.55
CA PHE A 6 -24.66 58.44 -22.17
C PHE A 6 -24.78 58.73 -23.68
N LEU A 7 -24.64 60.00 -24.09
CA LEU A 7 -24.66 60.39 -25.50
C LEU A 7 -23.42 59.90 -26.25
N THR A 8 -22.23 59.93 -25.66
CA THR A 8 -21.02 59.30 -26.25
C THR A 8 -21.14 57.79 -26.36
N ASP A 9 -21.67 57.11 -25.34
CA ASP A 9 -21.89 55.65 -25.38
C ASP A 9 -22.88 55.27 -26.49
N ILE A 10 -23.92 56.07 -26.71
CA ILE A 10 -24.88 55.88 -27.82
C ILE A 10 -24.19 56.09 -29.18
N PHE A 11 -23.44 57.18 -29.35
CA PHE A 11 -22.74 57.48 -30.60
C PHE A 11 -21.66 56.43 -30.94
N GLU A 12 -20.88 55.98 -29.97
CA GLU A 12 -19.91 54.88 -30.15
C GLU A 12 -20.60 53.56 -30.49
N SER A 13 -21.75 53.26 -29.88
CA SER A 13 -22.51 52.04 -30.17
C SER A 13 -23.10 51.99 -31.58
N ILE A 14 -23.42 53.16 -32.16
CA ILE A 14 -24.06 53.28 -33.48
C ILE A 14 -23.01 53.36 -34.60
N PHE A 15 -21.87 54.05 -34.38
CA PHE A 15 -20.86 54.29 -35.41
C PHE A 15 -19.61 53.38 -35.34
N MET A 16 -19.36 52.72 -34.19
CA MET A 16 -18.20 51.82 -34.00
C MET A 16 -18.61 50.39 -33.56
N ALA A 17 -19.82 49.95 -33.92
CA ALA A 17 -20.38 48.65 -33.56
C ALA A 17 -19.51 47.42 -33.91
N SER A 18 -18.59 47.55 -34.87
CA SER A 18 -17.67 46.49 -35.31
C SER A 18 -16.35 46.43 -34.53
N SER A 19 -16.01 47.46 -33.73
CA SER A 19 -14.77 47.52 -32.96
C SER A 19 -14.73 46.43 -31.86
N PRO A 20 -13.59 45.72 -31.70
CA PRO A 20 -13.43 44.73 -30.64
C PRO A 20 -13.70 45.28 -29.23
N GLU A 21 -13.31 46.53 -28.96
CA GLU A 21 -13.48 47.16 -27.63
C GLU A 21 -14.95 47.49 -27.35
N VAL A 22 -15.69 47.99 -28.35
CA VAL A 22 -17.12 48.28 -28.23
C VAL A 22 -17.91 46.98 -28.02
N LYS A 23 -17.58 45.92 -28.76
CA LYS A 23 -18.16 44.59 -28.57
C LYS A 23 -17.88 44.03 -27.17
N LYS A 24 -16.64 44.18 -26.69
CA LYS A 24 -16.24 43.76 -25.34
C LYS A 24 -17.05 44.49 -24.26
N LYS A 25 -17.19 45.82 -24.37
CA LYS A 25 -17.98 46.65 -23.45
C LYS A 25 -19.47 46.29 -23.48
N GLN A 26 -20.05 46.07 -24.66
CA GLN A 26 -21.43 45.62 -24.82
C GLN A 26 -21.66 44.23 -24.19
N ALA A 27 -20.73 43.29 -24.39
CA ALA A 27 -20.82 41.95 -23.82
C ALA A 27 -20.75 41.97 -22.28
N LEU A 28 -19.82 42.74 -21.70
CA LEU A 28 -19.75 42.93 -20.25
C LEU A 28 -21.01 43.61 -19.70
N HIS A 29 -21.53 44.63 -20.39
CA HIS A 29 -22.77 45.29 -19.98
C HIS A 29 -23.97 44.34 -19.98
N LYS A 30 -24.07 43.45 -20.97
CA LYS A 30 -25.09 42.39 -21.02
C LYS A 30 -24.97 41.46 -19.80
N ILE A 31 -23.76 41.03 -19.47
CA ILE A 31 -23.49 40.19 -18.29
C ILE A 31 -23.95 40.92 -17.00
N GLU A 32 -23.67 42.21 -16.86
CA GLU A 32 -24.12 43.00 -15.71
C GLU A 32 -25.66 43.06 -15.61
N GLN A 33 -26.35 43.23 -16.73
CA GLN A 33 -27.82 43.28 -16.75
C GLN A 33 -28.41 41.94 -16.31
N GLU A 34 -27.86 40.82 -16.78
CA GLU A 34 -28.31 39.48 -16.40
C GLU A 34 -28.08 39.20 -14.91
N LEU A 35 -26.92 39.57 -14.36
CA LEU A 35 -26.63 39.40 -12.94
C LEU A 35 -27.52 40.24 -12.00
N LYS A 36 -27.98 41.41 -12.46
CA LYS A 36 -28.93 42.26 -11.71
C LYS A 36 -30.32 41.63 -11.57
N LEU A 37 -30.68 40.69 -12.45
CA LEU A 37 -31.99 40.03 -12.42
C LEU A 37 -32.06 38.90 -11.38
N ILE A 38 -30.92 38.43 -10.88
CA ILE A 38 -30.86 37.37 -9.87
C ILE A 38 -31.44 37.90 -8.55
N GLN A 39 -32.35 37.14 -7.96
CA GLN A 39 -32.98 37.44 -6.67
C GLN A 39 -32.61 36.37 -5.63
N PRO A 40 -32.12 36.74 -4.43
CA PRO A 40 -31.88 38.11 -3.97
C PRO A 40 -30.73 38.78 -4.73
N VAL A 41 -30.74 40.11 -4.80
CA VAL A 41 -29.78 40.88 -5.61
C VAL A 41 -28.35 40.61 -5.15
N ILE A 42 -27.54 40.00 -6.03
CA ILE A 42 -26.12 39.70 -5.78
C ILE A 42 -25.16 40.69 -6.43
N PHE A 43 -25.60 41.44 -7.44
CA PHE A 43 -24.78 42.41 -8.16
C PHE A 43 -25.60 43.66 -8.50
N LYS A 44 -25.07 44.84 -8.18
CA LYS A 44 -25.73 46.12 -8.47
C LYS A 44 -24.69 47.24 -8.58
N ASN A 45 -24.89 48.14 -9.54
CA ASN A 45 -24.05 49.34 -9.73
C ASN A 45 -22.53 49.08 -9.84
N GLY A 46 -22.12 47.94 -10.41
CA GLY A 46 -20.69 47.58 -10.51
C GLY A 46 -20.11 46.88 -9.28
N PHE A 47 -20.91 46.68 -8.23
CA PHE A 47 -20.48 46.05 -6.99
C PHE A 47 -21.24 44.74 -6.73
N LEU A 48 -20.52 43.75 -6.21
CA LEU A 48 -21.13 42.60 -5.57
C LEU A 48 -21.78 43.05 -4.26
N GLN A 49 -22.98 42.54 -4.01
CA GLN A 49 -23.81 42.97 -2.90
C GLN A 49 -23.63 42.06 -1.67
N PRO A 50 -24.05 42.49 -0.47
CA PRO A 50 -23.95 41.69 0.76
C PRO A 50 -24.55 40.28 0.65
N ASN A 51 -25.63 40.12 -0.14
CA ASN A 51 -26.24 38.81 -0.37
C ASN A 51 -25.27 37.82 -1.05
N PHE A 52 -24.32 38.29 -1.85
CA PHE A 52 -23.29 37.44 -2.45
C PHE A 52 -22.34 36.88 -1.39
N ALA A 53 -21.91 37.72 -0.42
CA ALA A 53 -21.09 37.29 0.71
C ALA A 53 -21.81 36.24 1.57
N GLU A 54 -23.11 36.44 1.78
CA GLU A 54 -23.95 35.52 2.53
C GLU A 54 -23.99 34.11 1.92
N LEU A 55 -23.95 33.99 0.59
CA LEU A 55 -23.84 32.69 -0.09
C LEU A 55 -22.54 31.97 0.29
N PHE A 56 -21.41 32.68 0.30
CA PHE A 56 -20.12 32.11 0.70
C PHE A 56 -20.06 31.81 2.21
N ARG A 57 -20.73 32.61 3.06
CA ARG A 57 -20.88 32.31 4.49
C ARG A 57 -21.64 31.01 4.71
N ILE A 58 -22.76 30.81 4.01
CA ILE A 58 -23.55 29.57 4.05
C ILE A 58 -22.69 28.38 3.61
N LEU A 59 -21.95 28.50 2.50
CA LEU A 59 -21.05 27.43 2.05
C LEU A 59 -19.98 27.11 3.09
N PHE A 60 -19.33 28.13 3.64
CA PHE A 60 -18.30 28.00 4.67
C PHE A 60 -18.81 27.22 5.89
N GLU A 61 -19.95 27.62 6.48
CA GLU A 61 -20.48 27.00 7.69
C GLU A 61 -20.86 25.53 7.49
N ASN A 62 -21.49 25.21 6.35
CA ASN A 62 -21.91 23.85 6.04
C ASN A 62 -20.74 22.97 5.60
N SER A 63 -19.72 23.56 4.97
CA SER A 63 -18.52 22.84 4.54
C SER A 63 -17.66 22.36 5.71
N LYS A 64 -17.65 23.07 6.84
CA LYS A 64 -16.84 22.70 8.01
C LYS A 64 -17.22 21.33 8.58
N ILE A 65 -18.52 21.07 8.71
CA ILE A 65 -19.05 19.81 9.25
C ILE A 65 -18.71 18.63 8.32
N LEU A 66 -18.84 18.84 7.01
CA LEU A 66 -18.54 17.81 6.00
C LEU A 66 -17.03 17.57 5.88
N GLY A 67 -16.24 18.63 5.86
CA GLY A 67 -14.79 18.58 5.79
C GLY A 67 -14.18 17.84 6.99
N GLU A 68 -14.71 18.07 8.20
CA GLU A 68 -14.27 17.34 9.40
C GLU A 68 -14.49 15.83 9.24
N LEU A 69 -15.70 15.40 8.85
CA LEU A 69 -16.00 13.99 8.61
C LEU A 69 -15.11 13.40 7.50
N LEU A 70 -14.97 14.09 6.36
CA LEU A 70 -14.18 13.60 5.23
C LEU A 70 -12.69 13.45 5.58
N SER A 71 -12.12 14.43 6.30
CA SER A 71 -10.72 14.40 6.77
C SER A 71 -10.45 13.30 7.80
N GLN A 72 -11.47 12.87 8.55
CA GLN A 72 -11.37 11.76 9.49
C GLN A 72 -11.65 10.41 8.84
N THR A 73 -12.10 10.37 7.58
CA THR A 73 -12.55 9.15 6.89
C THR A 73 -11.81 8.95 5.54
N ILE A 74 -12.52 9.07 4.42
CA ILE A 74 -12.04 8.73 3.07
C ILE A 74 -11.01 9.74 2.51
N CYS A 75 -10.95 10.95 3.08
CA CYS A 75 -9.98 11.99 2.72
C CYS A 75 -8.93 12.20 3.83
N SER A 76 -8.70 11.18 4.67
CA SER A 76 -7.68 11.26 5.71
C SER A 76 -6.27 11.32 5.16
N THR A 77 -5.39 12.01 5.89
CA THR A 77 -3.94 12.02 5.65
C THR A 77 -3.28 10.70 6.00
N ASP A 78 -3.96 9.86 6.80
CA ASP A 78 -3.56 8.47 7.04
C ASP A 78 -4.04 7.59 5.87
N ILE A 79 -3.08 7.09 5.09
CA ILE A 79 -3.33 6.25 3.91
C ILE A 79 -4.11 4.99 4.28
N LYS A 80 -3.80 4.34 5.41
CA LYS A 80 -4.50 3.10 5.80
C LYS A 80 -5.95 3.37 6.09
N ARG A 81 -6.21 4.47 6.80
CA ARG A 81 -7.57 4.90 7.10
C ARG A 81 -8.34 5.21 5.82
N LYS A 82 -7.74 5.99 4.92
CA LYS A 82 -8.31 6.30 3.61
C LYS A 82 -8.66 5.02 2.82
N ILE A 83 -7.71 4.10 2.67
CA ILE A 83 -7.89 2.82 1.96
C ILE A 83 -9.01 2.01 2.61
N PHE A 84 -9.07 1.97 3.95
CA PHE A 84 -10.13 1.27 4.67
C PHE A 84 -11.52 1.81 4.31
N TYR A 85 -11.76 3.12 4.41
CA TYR A 85 -13.07 3.70 4.09
C TYR A 85 -13.43 3.56 2.60
N GLU A 86 -12.45 3.72 1.72
CA GLU A 86 -12.62 3.50 0.28
C GLU A 86 -13.03 2.05 -0.03
N ALA A 87 -12.38 1.07 0.60
CA ALA A 87 -12.74 -0.34 0.51
C ALA A 87 -14.14 -0.62 1.08
N GLN A 88 -14.49 -0.04 2.23
CA GLN A 88 -15.83 -0.22 2.83
C GLN A 88 -16.95 0.27 1.90
N LEU A 89 -16.77 1.41 1.24
CA LEU A 89 -17.75 1.87 0.25
C LEU A 89 -17.84 0.94 -0.96
N LEU A 90 -16.71 0.44 -1.48
CA LEU A 90 -16.72 -0.53 -2.57
C LEU A 90 -17.39 -1.86 -2.18
N LEU A 91 -17.20 -2.31 -0.93
CA LEU A 91 -17.83 -3.53 -0.43
C LEU A 91 -19.36 -3.48 -0.50
N THR A 92 -19.97 -2.30 -0.38
CA THR A 92 -21.42 -2.14 -0.52
C THR A 92 -21.96 -2.49 -1.90
N GLY A 93 -21.11 -2.50 -2.94
CA GLY A 93 -21.47 -2.91 -4.30
C GLY A 93 -21.59 -4.43 -4.48
N PHE A 94 -20.99 -5.23 -3.59
CA PHE A 94 -21.12 -6.69 -3.64
C PHE A 94 -22.43 -7.16 -3.01
N SER A 95 -23.05 -8.17 -3.61
CA SER A 95 -24.16 -8.90 -2.99
C SER A 95 -23.70 -9.58 -1.69
N ASN A 96 -24.63 -9.87 -0.77
CA ASN A 96 -24.32 -10.59 0.48
C ASN A 96 -23.59 -11.91 0.22
N LEU A 97 -23.97 -12.65 -0.83
CA LEU A 97 -23.33 -13.90 -1.22
C LEU A 97 -21.88 -13.69 -1.71
N ASN A 98 -21.62 -12.58 -2.40
CA ASN A 98 -20.27 -12.26 -2.86
C ASN A 98 -19.40 -11.66 -1.75
N GLN A 99 -19.99 -10.96 -0.78
CA GLN A 99 -19.30 -10.57 0.45
C GLN A 99 -18.89 -11.80 1.26
N GLU A 100 -19.76 -12.81 1.38
CA GLU A 100 -19.40 -14.08 2.03
C GLU A 100 -18.25 -14.79 1.29
N LYS A 101 -18.27 -14.82 -0.05
CA LYS A 101 -17.14 -15.32 -0.85
C LYS A 101 -15.85 -14.54 -0.56
N LEU A 102 -15.90 -13.21 -0.50
CA LEU A 102 -14.74 -12.38 -0.15
C LEU A 102 -14.21 -12.70 1.25
N GLU A 103 -15.08 -12.87 2.23
CA GLU A 103 -14.68 -13.29 3.57
C GLU A 103 -14.03 -14.67 3.57
N ASN A 104 -14.56 -15.61 2.79
CA ASN A 104 -14.01 -16.96 2.63
C ASN A 104 -12.63 -16.96 1.95
N LEU A 105 -12.31 -15.91 1.18
CA LEU A 105 -10.95 -15.65 0.69
C LEU A 105 -10.02 -15.02 1.72
N GLY A 106 -10.46 -14.82 2.97
CA GLY A 106 -9.59 -14.45 4.08
C GLY A 106 -8.63 -15.59 4.46
N LEU A 107 -7.42 -15.21 4.92
CA LEU A 107 -6.31 -16.12 5.25
C LEU A 107 -6.74 -17.38 6.04
N GLU A 108 -7.39 -17.19 7.20
CA GLU A 108 -7.74 -18.32 8.09
C GLU A 108 -8.74 -19.28 7.45
N LYS A 109 -9.76 -18.76 6.75
CA LYS A 109 -10.77 -19.58 6.07
C LYS A 109 -10.15 -20.33 4.89
N ARG A 110 -9.28 -19.66 4.11
CA ARG A 110 -8.52 -20.30 3.02
C ARG A 110 -7.60 -21.40 3.53
N LYS A 111 -6.86 -21.15 4.61
CA LYS A 111 -5.98 -22.15 5.25
C LYS A 111 -6.77 -23.36 5.70
N LYS A 112 -7.89 -23.13 6.39
CA LYS A 112 -8.79 -24.19 6.85
C LYS A 112 -9.33 -25.01 5.68
N GLU A 113 -9.78 -24.38 4.60
CA GLU A 113 -10.24 -25.07 3.39
C GLU A 113 -9.15 -25.97 2.79
N VAL A 114 -7.90 -25.51 2.75
CA VAL A 114 -6.77 -26.32 2.26
C VAL A 114 -6.51 -27.54 3.14
N LEU A 115 -6.61 -27.39 4.47
CA LEU A 115 -6.36 -28.47 5.42
C LEU A 115 -7.51 -29.50 5.50
N ASP A 116 -8.75 -29.04 5.38
CA ASP A 116 -9.95 -29.87 5.52
C ASP A 116 -10.36 -30.56 4.20
N SER A 117 -9.78 -30.14 3.06
CA SER A 117 -10.15 -30.65 1.74
C SER A 117 -9.49 -31.99 1.40
N ASN A 118 -10.26 -32.87 0.76
CA ASN A 118 -9.75 -34.13 0.19
C ASN A 118 -9.05 -33.94 -1.17
N LEU A 119 -9.03 -32.72 -1.72
CA LEU A 119 -8.39 -32.42 -2.98
C LEU A 119 -6.90 -32.10 -2.80
N PRO A 120 -6.06 -32.33 -3.83
CA PRO A 120 -4.70 -31.81 -3.83
C PRO A 120 -4.68 -30.30 -3.57
N MET A 121 -3.74 -29.84 -2.73
CA MET A 121 -3.56 -28.44 -2.36
C MET A 121 -3.58 -27.49 -3.58
N SER A 122 -2.95 -27.88 -4.69
CA SER A 122 -2.92 -27.10 -5.93
C SER A 122 -4.32 -26.84 -6.50
N ARG A 123 -5.22 -27.83 -6.46
CA ARG A 123 -6.60 -27.68 -6.94
C ARG A 123 -7.44 -26.81 -6.01
N VAL A 124 -7.21 -26.86 -4.70
CA VAL A 124 -7.90 -25.98 -3.75
C VAL A 124 -7.52 -24.52 -4.04
N PHE A 125 -6.23 -24.23 -4.22
CA PHE A 125 -5.78 -22.87 -4.57
C PHE A 125 -6.31 -22.41 -5.93
N GLU A 126 -6.39 -23.30 -6.93
CA GLU A 126 -6.99 -22.99 -8.22
C GLU A 126 -8.48 -22.59 -8.09
N ASN A 127 -9.27 -23.32 -7.27
CA ASN A 127 -10.66 -22.97 -7.00
C ASN A 127 -10.80 -21.62 -6.27
N GLN A 128 -9.94 -21.35 -5.29
CA GLN A 128 -9.89 -20.05 -4.61
C GLN A 128 -9.54 -18.93 -5.59
N LYS A 129 -8.60 -19.16 -6.51
CA LYS A 129 -8.21 -18.20 -7.55
C LYS A 129 -9.37 -17.93 -8.51
N HIS A 130 -10.10 -18.95 -8.96
CA HIS A 130 -11.29 -18.75 -9.79
C HIS A 130 -12.37 -17.93 -9.08
N THR A 131 -12.54 -18.14 -7.77
CA THR A 131 -13.45 -17.34 -6.94
C THR A 131 -13.00 -15.87 -6.90
N LEU A 132 -11.71 -15.61 -6.71
CA LEU A 132 -11.16 -14.25 -6.79
C LEU A 132 -11.38 -13.63 -8.17
N GLU A 133 -11.07 -14.34 -9.25
CA GLU A 133 -11.25 -13.86 -10.62
C GLU A 133 -12.71 -13.50 -10.93
N TYR A 134 -13.66 -14.30 -10.41
CA TYR A 134 -15.08 -14.00 -10.49
C TYR A 134 -15.41 -12.67 -9.80
N LEU A 135 -14.95 -12.47 -8.57
CA LEU A 135 -15.19 -11.24 -7.79
C LEU A 135 -14.53 -10.01 -8.43
N LEU A 136 -13.32 -10.17 -8.98
CA LEU A 136 -12.63 -9.11 -9.72
C LEU A 136 -13.36 -8.71 -11.00
N LYS A 137 -14.04 -9.65 -11.67
CA LYS A 137 -14.87 -9.34 -12.83
C LYS A 137 -16.10 -8.51 -12.43
N GLU A 138 -16.73 -8.80 -11.30
CA GLU A 138 -17.89 -8.04 -10.81
C GLU A 138 -17.58 -6.56 -10.55
N LEU A 139 -16.35 -6.24 -10.15
CA LEU A 139 -15.90 -4.85 -10.05
C LEU A 139 -16.09 -4.09 -11.37
N ASN A 140 -16.00 -4.73 -12.53
CA ASN A 140 -16.20 -4.06 -13.82
C ASN A 140 -17.68 -3.90 -14.22
N SER A 141 -18.63 -4.13 -13.30
CA SER A 141 -20.05 -3.91 -13.57
C SER A 141 -20.45 -2.44 -13.45
N SER A 142 -21.61 -2.10 -14.03
CA SER A 142 -22.15 -0.74 -14.01
C SER A 142 -22.36 -0.16 -12.61
N GLU A 143 -22.63 -1.02 -11.62
CA GLU A 143 -22.86 -0.57 -10.25
C GLU A 143 -21.56 -0.06 -9.61
N PHE A 144 -20.48 -0.78 -9.80
CA PHE A 144 -19.17 -0.38 -9.29
C PHE A 144 -18.60 0.86 -10.01
N PHE A 145 -18.89 1.06 -11.30
CA PHE A 145 -18.55 2.32 -11.97
C PHE A 145 -19.22 3.52 -11.29
N LYS A 146 -20.49 3.41 -10.90
CA LYS A 146 -21.18 4.47 -10.16
C LYS A 146 -20.58 4.70 -8.77
N ILE A 147 -20.21 3.63 -8.06
CA ILE A 147 -19.55 3.74 -6.75
C ILE A 147 -18.21 4.48 -6.89
N ASP A 148 -17.42 4.15 -7.91
CA ASP A 148 -16.13 4.78 -8.19
C ASP A 148 -16.30 6.29 -8.52
N GLU A 149 -17.32 6.65 -9.30
CA GLU A 149 -17.70 8.04 -9.56
C GLU A 149 -18.15 8.78 -8.29
N ILE A 150 -18.86 8.11 -7.38
CA ILE A 150 -19.27 8.70 -6.09
C ILE A 150 -18.04 8.93 -5.21
N ILE A 151 -17.06 8.02 -5.20
CA ILE A 151 -15.81 8.19 -4.46
C ILE A 151 -15.01 9.37 -5.02
N ALA A 152 -14.92 9.51 -6.35
CA ALA A 152 -14.32 10.69 -6.98
C ALA A 152 -15.07 11.99 -6.60
N SER A 153 -16.40 11.93 -6.51
CA SER A 153 -17.23 13.07 -6.09
C SER A 153 -17.05 13.43 -4.61
N LEU A 154 -16.74 12.46 -3.74
CA LEU A 154 -16.38 12.70 -2.34
C LEU A 154 -15.03 13.43 -2.22
N GLN A 155 -14.07 13.12 -3.09
CA GLN A 155 -12.80 13.85 -3.18
C GLN A 155 -13.03 15.29 -3.63
N GLN A 156 -13.87 15.52 -4.65
CA GLN A 156 -14.27 16.86 -5.06
C GLN A 156 -14.98 17.62 -3.94
N LEU A 157 -15.91 16.97 -3.22
CA LEU A 157 -16.57 17.57 -2.07
C LEU A 157 -15.56 17.98 -0.98
N ASN A 158 -14.54 17.16 -0.73
CA ASN A 158 -13.48 17.51 0.21
C ASN A 158 -12.73 18.78 -0.21
N ASP A 159 -12.35 18.89 -1.48
CA ASP A 159 -11.64 20.08 -1.98
C ASP A 159 -12.52 21.33 -1.89
N VAL A 160 -13.82 21.20 -2.20
CA VAL A 160 -14.82 22.25 -1.97
C VAL A 160 -14.89 22.61 -0.48
N CYS A 161 -14.77 21.63 0.42
CA CYS A 161 -14.77 21.91 1.86
C CYS A 161 -13.49 22.59 2.37
N GLN A 162 -12.36 22.35 1.69
CA GLN A 162 -11.07 22.96 2.02
C GLN A 162 -10.85 24.32 1.35
N PHE A 163 -11.76 24.75 0.47
CA PHE A 163 -11.67 26.05 -0.19
C PHE A 163 -11.58 27.19 0.83
N ASN A 164 -10.73 28.18 0.56
CA ASN A 164 -10.52 29.33 1.45
C ASN A 164 -11.66 30.37 1.30
N TYR A 165 -12.84 30.04 1.82
CA TYR A 165 -14.02 30.91 1.82
C TYR A 165 -13.76 32.28 2.46
N LEU A 166 -12.92 32.33 3.50
CA LEU A 166 -12.60 33.56 4.22
C LEU A 166 -11.97 34.61 3.31
N ASN A 167 -11.18 34.19 2.32
CA ASN A 167 -10.57 35.11 1.36
C ASN A 167 -11.62 35.90 0.57
N ILE A 168 -12.78 35.29 0.26
CA ILE A 168 -13.91 35.99 -0.36
C ILE A 168 -14.68 36.80 0.68
N ILE A 169 -15.00 36.21 1.83
CA ILE A 169 -15.82 36.85 2.88
C ILE A 169 -15.16 38.13 3.41
N HIS A 170 -13.84 38.13 3.62
CA HIS A 170 -13.09 39.28 4.14
C HIS A 170 -13.06 40.49 3.20
N ASN A 171 -13.39 40.31 1.91
CA ASN A 171 -13.59 41.45 1.00
C ASN A 171 -14.90 42.21 1.28
N PHE A 172 -15.87 41.56 1.92
CA PHE A 172 -17.16 42.17 2.29
C PHE A 172 -17.19 42.61 3.76
N ASP A 173 -16.51 41.87 4.63
CA ASP A 173 -16.36 42.20 6.05
C ASP A 173 -14.94 41.80 6.53
N PRO A 174 -13.98 42.74 6.56
CA PRO A 174 -12.60 42.48 6.97
C PRO A 174 -12.46 41.97 8.42
N ASN A 175 -13.45 42.24 9.27
CA ASN A 175 -13.44 41.84 10.69
C ASN A 175 -14.15 40.51 10.92
N TYR A 176 -14.71 39.88 9.88
CA TYR A 176 -15.43 38.63 10.02
C TYR A 176 -14.57 37.55 10.66
N SER A 177 -15.05 37.01 11.79
CA SER A 177 -14.38 35.94 12.53
C SER A 177 -15.30 34.77 12.79
N ALA A 178 -14.98 33.65 12.15
CA ALA A 178 -15.66 32.37 12.34
C ALA A 178 -15.41 31.73 13.72
N LEU A 179 -14.50 32.29 14.52
CA LEU A 179 -14.17 31.80 15.87
C LEU A 179 -15.11 32.35 16.94
N ILE A 180 -15.81 33.44 16.64
CA ILE A 180 -16.68 34.14 17.58
C ILE A 180 -18.13 33.81 17.23
N SER A 181 -18.74 32.88 17.97
CA SER A 181 -20.11 32.41 17.70
C SER A 181 -21.19 33.51 17.77
N ALA A 182 -20.89 34.64 18.42
CA ALA A 182 -21.79 35.80 18.53
C ALA A 182 -21.49 36.91 17.50
N TYR A 183 -20.49 36.73 16.63
CA TYR A 183 -20.14 37.75 15.64
C TYR A 183 -21.26 37.89 14.61
N LYS A 184 -21.78 39.11 14.47
CA LYS A 184 -22.78 39.44 13.47
C LYS A 184 -22.07 40.01 12.25
N ALA A 185 -22.19 39.31 11.11
CA ALA A 185 -21.60 39.76 9.86
C ALA A 185 -22.14 41.13 9.45
N ASP A 186 -21.23 42.04 9.10
CA ASP A 186 -21.54 43.37 8.58
C ASP A 186 -20.99 43.51 7.17
N PHE A 187 -21.67 42.88 6.22
CA PHE A 187 -21.21 42.80 4.84
C PHE A 187 -21.48 44.08 4.06
N PHE A 188 -20.44 44.63 3.45
CA PHE A 188 -20.50 45.80 2.57
C PHE A 188 -20.34 45.40 1.10
N ALA A 189 -20.92 46.19 0.19
CA ALA A 189 -20.75 45.98 -1.23
C ALA A 189 -19.29 46.19 -1.66
N CYS A 190 -18.76 45.32 -2.53
CA CYS A 190 -17.36 45.34 -2.92
C CYS A 190 -17.17 45.17 -4.44
N VAL A 191 -15.99 45.52 -4.93
CA VAL A 191 -15.64 45.40 -6.36
C VAL A 191 -15.25 43.95 -6.70
N PRO A 192 -15.81 43.35 -7.78
CA PRO A 192 -15.49 41.97 -8.15
C PRO A 192 -14.00 41.71 -8.41
N GLU A 193 -13.27 42.71 -8.91
CA GLU A 193 -11.85 42.61 -9.26
C GLU A 193 -10.97 42.17 -8.08
N ALA A 194 -11.32 42.57 -6.85
CA ALA A 194 -10.55 42.27 -5.65
C ALA A 194 -10.50 40.77 -5.31
N MET A 195 -11.46 39.99 -5.80
CA MET A 195 -11.58 38.54 -5.53
C MET A 195 -11.53 37.68 -6.80
N ALA A 196 -11.09 38.25 -7.93
CA ALA A 196 -11.12 37.57 -9.23
C ALA A 196 -10.39 36.22 -9.23
N ASN A 197 -9.26 36.10 -8.51
CA ASN A 197 -8.52 34.85 -8.41
C ASN A 197 -9.25 33.82 -7.55
N SER A 198 -9.76 34.23 -6.38
CA SER A 198 -10.52 33.31 -5.51
C SER A 198 -11.82 32.81 -6.17
N LEU A 199 -12.46 33.64 -7.00
CA LEU A 199 -13.61 33.21 -7.80
C LEU A 199 -13.22 32.21 -8.89
N LEU A 200 -12.05 32.36 -9.52
CA LEU A 200 -11.52 31.38 -10.47
C LEU A 200 -11.22 30.04 -9.78
N ASP A 201 -10.58 30.07 -8.61
CA ASP A 201 -10.27 28.86 -7.83
C ASP A 201 -11.57 28.15 -7.39
N PHE A 202 -12.58 28.92 -6.99
CA PHE A 202 -13.88 28.36 -6.63
C PHE A 202 -14.60 27.73 -7.84
N TYR A 203 -14.54 28.38 -9.00
CA TYR A 203 -15.09 27.84 -10.24
C TYR A 203 -14.37 26.57 -10.68
N TYR A 204 -13.05 26.55 -10.59
CA TYR A 204 -12.22 25.38 -10.88
C TYR A 204 -12.73 24.14 -10.12
N LEU A 205 -13.09 24.30 -8.84
CA LEU A 205 -13.61 23.22 -8.01
C LEU A 205 -15.09 22.89 -8.26
N THR A 206 -15.93 23.90 -8.51
CA THR A 206 -17.40 23.73 -8.45
C THR A 206 -18.12 23.66 -9.79
N ALA A 207 -17.49 24.03 -10.91
CA ALA A 207 -18.17 24.14 -12.21
C ALA A 207 -18.91 22.85 -12.63
N HIS A 208 -18.34 21.67 -12.36
CA HIS A 208 -18.97 20.39 -12.66
C HIS A 208 -19.39 19.62 -11.40
N PHE A 209 -19.29 20.23 -10.22
CA PHE A 209 -19.65 19.58 -8.96
C PHE A 209 -21.16 19.45 -8.84
N LYS A 210 -21.64 18.24 -8.54
CA LYS A 210 -23.06 17.95 -8.36
C LYS A 210 -23.29 17.23 -7.04
N ILE A 211 -24.13 17.81 -6.19
CA ILE A 211 -24.56 17.17 -4.95
C ILE A 211 -25.78 16.29 -5.27
N THR A 212 -25.55 14.99 -5.43
CA THR A 212 -26.59 14.00 -5.72
C THR A 212 -27.09 13.32 -4.46
N SER A 213 -28.25 12.65 -4.54
CA SER A 213 -28.76 11.82 -3.44
C SER A 213 -27.82 10.65 -3.10
N SER A 214 -27.09 10.11 -4.08
CA SER A 214 -26.09 9.07 -3.87
C SER A 214 -24.87 9.60 -3.10
N LEU A 215 -24.39 10.82 -3.41
CA LEU A 215 -23.33 11.46 -2.64
C LEU A 215 -23.76 11.65 -1.17
N GLY A 216 -24.99 12.13 -0.94
CA GLY A 216 -25.53 12.27 0.41
C GLY A 216 -25.61 10.96 1.18
N ARG A 217 -26.04 9.87 0.53
CA ARG A 217 -26.02 8.52 1.13
C ARG A 217 -24.62 8.05 1.47
N ALA A 218 -23.64 8.32 0.60
CA ALA A 218 -22.25 7.96 0.86
C ALA A 218 -21.65 8.72 2.05
N VAL A 219 -21.96 10.00 2.20
CA VAL A 219 -21.55 10.80 3.39
C VAL A 219 -22.14 10.20 4.68
N VAL A 220 -23.42 9.84 4.69
CA VAL A 220 -24.04 9.19 5.85
C VAL A 220 -23.40 7.83 6.13
N ALA A 221 -23.16 7.02 5.10
CA ALA A 221 -22.48 5.73 5.24
C ALA A 221 -21.08 5.87 5.86
N LEU A 222 -20.29 6.87 5.44
CA LEU A 222 -18.99 7.16 6.05
C LEU A 222 -19.12 7.50 7.55
N ALA A 223 -20.13 8.29 7.91
CA ALA A 223 -20.39 8.63 9.31
C ALA A 223 -20.81 7.41 10.15
N GLU A 224 -21.65 6.53 9.61
CA GLU A 224 -22.03 5.25 10.24
C GLU A 224 -20.82 4.33 10.44
N ILE A 225 -19.98 4.16 9.41
CA ILE A 225 -18.75 3.36 9.48
C ILE A 225 -17.82 3.94 10.55
N SER A 226 -17.64 5.26 10.59
CA SER A 226 -16.80 5.93 11.59
C SER A 226 -17.28 5.77 13.02
N SER A 227 -18.58 5.53 13.21
CA SER A 227 -19.23 5.31 14.51
C SER A 227 -19.26 3.82 14.92
N GLY A 228 -18.41 2.99 14.32
CA GLY A 228 -18.34 1.55 14.58
C GLY A 228 -19.41 0.74 13.83
N GLY A 229 -19.89 1.24 12.70
CA GLY A 229 -20.88 0.55 11.85
C GLY A 229 -22.30 0.56 12.40
N LYS A 230 -22.57 1.32 13.47
CA LYS A 230 -23.92 1.51 14.00
C LYS A 230 -24.68 2.50 13.12
N ARG A 231 -25.93 2.16 12.82
CA ARG A 231 -26.85 3.07 12.14
C ARG A 231 -26.97 4.36 12.96
N LEU A 232 -26.79 5.49 12.31
CA LEU A 232 -26.95 6.79 12.97
C LEU A 232 -28.41 7.00 13.34
N ASP A 233 -28.65 7.77 14.40
CA ASP A 233 -29.98 8.29 14.67
C ASP A 233 -30.41 9.27 13.57
N SER A 234 -31.72 9.56 13.52
CA SER A 234 -32.28 10.47 12.53
C SER A 234 -31.66 11.87 12.63
N ALA A 235 -31.41 12.36 13.84
CA ALA A 235 -30.84 13.69 14.07
C ALA A 235 -29.41 13.83 13.53
N SER A 236 -28.54 12.83 13.76
CA SER A 236 -27.13 12.87 13.33
C SER A 236 -26.99 12.73 11.83
N SER A 237 -27.81 11.88 11.20
CA SER A 237 -27.83 11.74 9.74
C SER A 237 -28.42 12.99 9.05
N GLU A 238 -29.46 13.58 9.62
CA GLU A 238 -30.11 14.78 9.08
C GLU A 238 -29.18 16.00 9.10
N LYS A 239 -28.30 16.13 10.10
CA LYS A 239 -27.27 17.18 10.14
C LYS A 239 -26.41 17.24 8.86
N TYR A 240 -25.90 16.10 8.40
CA TYR A 240 -25.06 16.04 7.19
C TYR A 240 -25.89 16.28 5.91
N LEU A 241 -27.09 15.72 5.85
CA LEU A 241 -27.98 15.88 4.70
C LEU A 241 -28.49 17.32 4.56
N GLU A 242 -28.77 18.00 5.67
CA GLU A 242 -29.16 19.41 5.69
C GLU A 242 -28.00 20.31 5.22
N ALA A 243 -26.78 20.03 5.67
CA ALA A 243 -25.59 20.76 5.21
C ALA A 243 -25.41 20.66 3.69
N LEU A 244 -25.51 19.44 3.14
CA LEU A 244 -25.46 19.19 1.70
C LEU A 244 -26.61 19.87 0.95
N LYS A 245 -27.84 19.85 1.49
CA LYS A 245 -29.00 20.54 0.90
C LYS A 245 -28.78 22.05 0.83
N LYS A 246 -28.26 22.67 1.90
CA LYS A 246 -27.94 24.11 1.94
C LYS A 246 -26.87 24.46 0.92
N MET A 247 -25.78 23.71 0.86
CA MET A 247 -24.74 23.91 -0.15
C MET A 247 -25.28 23.74 -1.57
N ASN A 248 -26.09 22.71 -1.81
CA ASN A 248 -26.68 22.47 -3.13
C ASN A 248 -27.62 23.59 -3.55
N SER A 249 -28.44 24.12 -2.64
CA SER A 249 -29.28 25.29 -2.91
C SER A 249 -28.45 26.49 -3.35
N VAL A 250 -27.32 26.74 -2.68
CA VAL A 250 -26.41 27.83 -3.06
C VAL A 250 -25.81 27.59 -4.45
N LEU A 251 -25.23 26.41 -4.69
CA LEU A 251 -24.54 26.08 -5.93
C LEU A 251 -25.46 25.96 -7.14
N VAL A 252 -26.71 25.52 -6.97
CA VAL A 252 -27.64 25.35 -8.10
C VAL A 252 -28.43 26.62 -8.40
N ASN A 253 -28.91 27.32 -7.36
CA ASN A 253 -29.84 28.44 -7.55
C ASN A 253 -29.12 29.78 -7.75
N PHE A 254 -27.94 29.96 -7.15
CA PHE A 254 -27.26 31.26 -7.14
C PHE A 254 -25.88 31.20 -7.78
N LEU A 255 -25.02 30.31 -7.27
CA LEU A 255 -23.65 30.11 -7.74
C LEU A 255 -23.58 28.93 -8.72
N ASN A 256 -24.50 28.84 -9.67
CA ASN A 256 -24.37 27.85 -10.75
C ASN A 256 -23.21 28.23 -11.69
N PRO A 257 -22.70 27.28 -12.51
CA PRO A 257 -21.52 27.52 -13.32
C PRO A 257 -21.66 28.72 -14.26
N GLU A 258 -22.86 28.95 -14.78
CA GLU A 258 -23.15 30.10 -15.65
C GLU A 258 -23.03 31.43 -14.88
N ASN A 259 -23.66 31.54 -13.71
CA ASN A 259 -23.61 32.74 -12.89
C ASN A 259 -22.21 33.01 -12.34
N GLN A 260 -21.49 31.98 -11.91
CA GLN A 260 -20.10 32.11 -11.50
C GLN A 260 -19.24 32.66 -12.64
N LEU A 261 -19.36 32.07 -13.84
CA LEU A 261 -18.60 32.49 -15.02
C LEU A 261 -18.91 33.95 -15.39
N LYS A 262 -20.17 34.38 -15.29
CA LYS A 262 -20.57 35.78 -15.47
C LYS A 262 -19.84 36.71 -14.50
N VAL A 263 -19.83 36.41 -13.21
CA VAL A 263 -19.12 37.23 -12.21
C VAL A 263 -17.61 37.26 -12.47
N ILE A 264 -17.01 36.12 -12.83
CA ILE A 264 -15.57 36.03 -13.14
C ILE A 264 -15.21 36.87 -14.37
N ARG A 265 -16.02 36.79 -15.44
CA ARG A 265 -15.80 37.58 -16.67
C ARG A 265 -15.88 39.08 -16.41
N LEU A 266 -16.79 39.52 -15.52
CA LEU A 266 -16.81 40.91 -15.04
C LEU A 266 -15.55 41.25 -14.24
N ALA A 267 -15.19 40.41 -13.26
CA ALA A 267 -14.03 40.63 -12.39
C ALA A 267 -12.70 40.66 -13.16
N LYS A 268 -12.58 39.90 -14.25
CA LYS A 268 -11.39 39.90 -15.13
C LYS A 268 -11.49 40.89 -16.29
N LYS A 269 -12.65 41.53 -16.47
CA LYS A 269 -12.95 42.39 -17.63
C LYS A 269 -12.65 41.67 -18.93
N ASP A 270 -13.03 40.40 -19.02
CA ASP A 270 -12.82 39.55 -20.19
C ASP A 270 -14.08 38.71 -20.43
N PRO A 271 -14.94 39.09 -21.40
CA PRO A 271 -16.19 38.39 -21.67
C PRO A 271 -16.00 37.02 -22.33
N ASP A 272 -14.84 36.75 -22.92
CA ASP A 272 -14.56 35.52 -23.66
C ASP A 272 -13.74 34.52 -22.83
N LEU A 273 -13.42 34.87 -21.57
CA LEU A 273 -12.67 34.01 -20.66
C LEU A 273 -13.33 32.63 -20.51
N VAL A 274 -12.49 31.60 -20.63
CA VAL A 274 -12.82 30.19 -20.39
C VAL A 274 -11.87 29.65 -19.31
N PRO A 275 -12.30 29.60 -18.04
CA PRO A 275 -11.48 29.07 -16.96
C PRO A 275 -11.25 27.55 -17.10
N GLN A 276 -10.16 27.06 -16.48
CA GLN A 276 -9.94 25.63 -16.30
C GLN A 276 -10.89 25.05 -15.25
N ILE A 277 -11.10 23.73 -15.32
CA ILE A 277 -11.97 22.99 -14.41
C ILE A 277 -11.19 21.79 -13.85
N ALA A 278 -11.40 21.47 -12.58
CA ALA A 278 -10.82 20.34 -11.92
C ALA A 278 -11.28 19.01 -12.54
N SER A 279 -10.37 18.03 -12.56
CA SER A 279 -10.66 16.68 -13.03
C SER A 279 -10.42 15.66 -11.92
N TYR A 280 -11.47 14.91 -11.58
CA TYR A 280 -11.43 13.84 -10.60
C TYR A 280 -11.60 12.51 -11.32
N LYS A 281 -10.57 11.65 -11.26
CA LYS A 281 -10.56 10.37 -11.99
C LYS A 281 -11.03 9.23 -11.06
N PRO A 282 -12.07 8.47 -11.46
CA PRO A 282 -12.49 7.27 -10.73
C PRO A 282 -11.47 6.16 -10.93
N VAL A 283 -10.63 5.92 -9.92
CA VAL A 283 -9.55 4.90 -9.93
C VAL A 283 -9.61 3.98 -8.72
N SER A 284 -10.57 4.18 -7.83
CA SER A 284 -10.67 3.50 -6.53
C SER A 284 -10.90 2.02 -6.69
N ARG A 285 -11.75 1.66 -7.64
CA ARG A 285 -12.04 0.27 -7.98
C ARG A 285 -10.80 -0.48 -8.47
N GLN A 286 -9.98 0.14 -9.32
CA GLN A 286 -8.77 -0.48 -9.85
C GLN A 286 -7.75 -0.71 -8.73
N ARG A 287 -7.55 0.29 -7.86
CA ARG A 287 -6.69 0.16 -6.68
C ARG A 287 -7.14 -0.96 -5.75
N PHE A 288 -8.44 -1.07 -5.51
CA PHE A 288 -9.00 -2.15 -4.69
C PHE A 288 -8.82 -3.53 -5.35
N ALA A 289 -8.99 -3.63 -6.66
CA ALA A 289 -8.74 -4.86 -7.41
C ALA A 289 -7.28 -5.32 -7.31
N ASP A 290 -6.34 -4.40 -7.46
CA ASP A 290 -4.91 -4.69 -7.40
C ASP A 290 -4.50 -5.09 -5.97
N PHE A 291 -4.97 -4.37 -4.96
CA PHE A 291 -4.79 -4.74 -3.55
C PHE A 291 -5.30 -6.15 -3.24
N MET A 292 -6.50 -6.52 -3.71
CA MET A 292 -7.04 -7.87 -3.50
C MET A 292 -6.18 -8.96 -4.14
N LYS A 293 -5.64 -8.73 -5.33
CA LYS A 293 -4.74 -9.69 -6.01
C LYS A 293 -3.44 -9.88 -5.25
N GLU A 294 -2.78 -8.78 -4.89
CA GLU A 294 -1.50 -8.81 -4.19
C GLU A 294 -1.65 -9.48 -2.83
N LYS A 295 -2.68 -9.11 -2.07
CA LYS A 295 -3.01 -9.75 -0.81
C LYS A 295 -3.27 -11.24 -0.97
N PHE A 296 -4.03 -11.65 -1.99
CA PHE A 296 -4.34 -13.06 -2.23
C PHE A 296 -3.08 -13.90 -2.50
N ILE A 297 -2.15 -13.38 -3.30
CA ILE A 297 -0.86 -14.04 -3.63
C ILE A 297 0.01 -14.15 -2.38
N SER A 298 0.09 -13.08 -1.60
CA SER A 298 0.83 -13.05 -0.34
C SER A 298 0.28 -14.07 0.66
N ASP A 299 -1.04 -14.07 0.87
CA ASP A 299 -1.73 -15.02 1.74
C ASP A 299 -1.54 -16.47 1.27
N GLU A 300 -1.55 -16.74 -0.04
CA GLU A 300 -1.30 -18.09 -0.58
C GLU A 300 0.12 -18.57 -0.24
N THR A 301 1.12 -17.72 -0.42
CA THR A 301 2.53 -18.02 -0.12
C THR A 301 2.70 -18.32 1.36
N ARG A 302 2.04 -17.54 2.22
CA ARG A 302 2.01 -17.75 3.67
C ARG A 302 1.35 -19.07 4.04
N ILE A 303 0.17 -19.38 3.51
CA ILE A 303 -0.53 -20.65 3.79
C ILE A 303 0.35 -21.83 3.41
N LYS A 304 0.99 -21.81 2.23
CA LYS A 304 1.92 -22.86 1.81
C LYS A 304 3.06 -23.04 2.81
N THR A 305 3.65 -21.93 3.27
CA THR A 305 4.75 -21.94 4.23
C THR A 305 4.31 -22.52 5.57
N GLU A 306 3.19 -22.04 6.13
CA GLU A 306 2.69 -22.54 7.42
C GLU A 306 2.33 -24.04 7.37
N ILE A 307 1.80 -24.53 6.25
CA ILE A 307 1.51 -25.97 6.07
C ILE A 307 2.82 -26.78 5.97
N LYS A 308 3.80 -26.30 5.19
CA LYS A 308 5.12 -26.95 5.12
C LYS A 308 5.78 -27.05 6.49
N ASP A 309 5.82 -25.93 7.22
CA ASP A 309 6.39 -25.85 8.57
C ASP A 309 5.70 -26.82 9.54
N SER A 310 4.36 -26.94 9.46
CA SER A 310 3.63 -27.91 10.27
C SER A 310 3.98 -29.36 9.94
N THR A 311 4.27 -29.66 8.67
CA THR A 311 4.58 -31.01 8.17
C THR A 311 5.95 -31.48 8.66
N ILE A 312 6.95 -30.58 8.65
CA ILE A 312 8.33 -30.92 9.06
C ILE A 312 8.57 -30.84 10.57
N SER A 313 7.59 -30.37 11.35
CA SER A 313 7.74 -30.16 12.80
C SER A 313 8.23 -31.39 13.57
N THR A 314 7.82 -32.59 13.14
CA THR A 314 8.27 -33.85 13.74
C THR A 314 9.72 -34.16 13.39
N ASP A 315 10.16 -33.87 12.16
CA ASP A 315 11.53 -34.11 11.74
C ASP A 315 12.50 -33.06 12.30
N LEU A 316 12.05 -31.83 12.50
CA LEU A 316 12.80 -30.81 13.24
C LEU A 316 13.07 -31.23 14.69
N LYS A 317 12.07 -31.80 15.37
CA LYS A 317 12.27 -32.38 16.71
C LYS A 317 13.24 -33.55 16.69
N LYS A 318 13.27 -34.37 15.64
CA LYS A 318 14.28 -35.43 15.52
C LYS A 318 15.68 -34.86 15.27
N LEU A 319 15.78 -33.79 14.49
CA LEU A 319 17.05 -33.16 14.15
C LEU A 319 17.63 -32.44 15.36
N PHE A 320 16.93 -31.44 15.89
CA PHE A 320 17.43 -30.53 16.93
C PHE A 320 17.01 -30.88 18.36
N GLU A 321 16.20 -31.94 18.54
CA GLU A 321 15.69 -32.38 19.84
C GLU A 321 14.82 -31.30 20.50
N GLU A 322 15.18 -30.84 21.69
CA GLU A 322 14.49 -29.77 22.42
C GLU A 322 15.17 -28.40 22.24
N ASN A 323 16.20 -28.30 21.38
CA ASN A 323 16.87 -27.02 21.13
C ASN A 323 16.00 -26.13 20.24
N PRO A 324 15.78 -24.86 20.61
CA PRO A 324 15.07 -23.91 19.76
C PRO A 324 15.89 -23.60 18.51
N LEU A 325 15.21 -23.19 17.44
CA LEU A 325 15.89 -22.70 16.25
C LEU A 325 16.54 -21.34 16.54
N GLU A 326 17.75 -21.15 16.03
CA GLU A 326 18.51 -19.90 16.12
C GLU A 326 17.78 -18.77 15.37
N GLU A 327 17.59 -17.63 16.03
CA GLU A 327 16.93 -16.47 15.45
C GLU A 327 17.90 -15.55 14.70
N PHE A 328 17.38 -14.85 13.69
CA PHE A 328 18.06 -13.73 13.04
C PHE A 328 17.66 -12.42 13.72
N PHE A 329 18.58 -11.46 13.73
CA PHE A 329 18.40 -10.18 14.40
C PHE A 329 17.16 -9.43 13.88
N ALA A 330 17.03 -9.27 12.57
CA ALA A 330 15.92 -8.51 11.98
C ALA A 330 15.03 -9.32 11.02
N TYR A 331 15.53 -10.37 10.38
CA TYR A 331 14.75 -11.22 9.48
C TYR A 331 13.96 -12.29 10.26
N ASN A 332 12.95 -11.85 11.02
CA ASN A 332 12.21 -12.70 11.96
C ASN A 332 10.69 -12.48 11.89
N SER A 333 9.96 -13.32 12.64
CA SER A 333 8.49 -13.33 12.65
C SER A 333 7.86 -12.02 13.15
N GLN A 334 8.51 -11.35 14.10
CA GLN A 334 8.02 -10.08 14.67
C GLN A 334 8.10 -8.96 13.63
N ASN A 335 9.25 -8.77 12.99
CA ASN A 335 9.43 -7.74 11.96
C ASN A 335 8.60 -8.06 10.71
N SER A 336 8.51 -9.33 10.33
CA SER A 336 7.62 -9.78 9.26
C SER A 336 6.15 -9.43 9.56
N ALA A 337 5.70 -9.57 10.81
CA ALA A 337 4.35 -9.15 11.21
C ALA A 337 4.16 -7.62 11.12
N ASN A 338 5.16 -6.84 11.52
CA ASN A 338 5.11 -5.39 11.40
C ASN A 338 5.03 -4.93 9.93
N ILE A 339 5.82 -5.54 9.03
CA ILE A 339 5.76 -5.25 7.60
C ILE A 339 4.35 -5.53 7.05
N ARG A 340 3.75 -6.68 7.39
CA ARG A 340 2.39 -7.05 6.95
C ARG A 340 1.29 -6.09 7.42
N LEU A 341 1.48 -5.41 8.55
CA LEU A 341 0.51 -4.41 9.00
C LEU A 341 0.54 -3.16 8.10
N ASN A 342 1.59 -2.97 7.30
CA ASN A 342 1.84 -1.75 6.54
C ASN A 342 1.84 -1.94 5.02
N CYS A 343 2.08 -3.16 4.52
CA CYS A 343 2.02 -3.48 3.09
C CYS A 343 1.58 -4.93 2.85
N THR A 344 1.50 -5.33 1.57
CA THR A 344 1.08 -6.69 1.19
C THR A 344 2.19 -7.73 1.32
N LYS A 345 3.42 -7.34 1.67
CA LYS A 345 4.61 -8.20 1.69
C LYS A 345 4.95 -8.72 3.10
N SER A 346 5.80 -9.73 3.14
CA SER A 346 6.34 -10.33 4.36
C SER A 346 7.66 -11.02 4.09
N TYR A 347 8.39 -11.35 5.14
CA TYR A 347 9.51 -12.28 5.06
C TYR A 347 9.00 -13.71 4.90
N ASN A 348 9.48 -14.40 3.87
CA ASN A 348 8.94 -15.69 3.43
C ASN A 348 9.85 -16.89 3.76
N TRP A 349 11.11 -16.63 4.08
CA TRP A 349 12.15 -17.67 4.25
C TRP A 349 12.71 -17.75 5.67
N ILE A 350 11.93 -17.32 6.67
CA ILE A 350 12.40 -17.27 8.08
C ILE A 350 12.77 -18.68 8.56
N THR A 351 11.81 -19.61 8.55
CA THR A 351 12.01 -20.98 9.03
C THR A 351 13.20 -21.70 8.39
N PRO A 352 13.34 -21.78 7.04
CA PRO A 352 14.48 -22.47 6.43
C PRO A 352 15.84 -21.83 6.78
N LEU A 353 15.95 -20.51 6.83
CA LEU A 353 17.19 -19.85 7.26
C LEU A 353 17.54 -20.17 8.72
N GLN A 354 16.54 -20.19 9.60
CA GLN A 354 16.75 -20.57 11.01
C GLN A 354 17.21 -22.02 11.13
N ILE A 355 16.65 -22.94 10.32
CA ILE A 355 17.09 -24.34 10.27
C ILE A 355 18.56 -24.42 9.85
N GLU A 356 18.98 -23.70 8.81
CA GLU A 356 20.38 -23.69 8.34
C GLU A 356 21.35 -23.08 9.36
N LYS A 357 20.99 -21.94 9.95
CA LYS A 357 21.79 -21.30 11.00
C LYS A 357 21.97 -22.23 12.20
N THR A 358 20.88 -22.86 12.66
CA THR A 358 20.92 -23.84 13.75
C THR A 358 21.77 -25.05 13.36
N PHE A 359 21.63 -25.55 12.12
CA PHE A 359 22.40 -26.68 11.64
C PHE A 359 23.92 -26.37 11.62
N ALA A 360 24.30 -25.21 11.10
CA ALA A 360 25.69 -24.77 11.07
C ALA A 360 26.29 -24.71 12.48
N VAL A 361 25.57 -24.10 13.43
CA VAL A 361 26.01 -23.94 14.83
C VAL A 361 26.19 -25.29 15.54
N HIS A 362 25.27 -26.24 15.34
CA HIS A 362 25.27 -27.49 16.12
C HIS A 362 26.05 -28.65 15.46
N TYR A 363 26.08 -28.71 14.12
CA TYR A 363 26.61 -29.85 13.37
C TYR A 363 27.81 -29.53 12.48
N PHE A 364 28.09 -28.26 12.21
CA PHE A 364 29.26 -27.82 11.43
C PHE A 364 30.18 -26.92 12.25
N THR A 365 30.52 -27.38 13.45
CA THR A 365 31.34 -26.64 14.42
C THR A 365 32.80 -26.50 13.98
N ASP A 366 33.54 -25.57 14.57
CA ASP A 366 34.99 -25.38 14.34
C ASP A 366 35.77 -26.70 14.42
N SER A 367 35.42 -27.58 15.34
CA SER A 367 36.06 -28.91 15.48
C SER A 367 35.85 -29.82 14.27
N ILE A 368 34.69 -29.73 13.62
CA ILE A 368 34.37 -30.48 12.39
C ILE A 368 35.05 -29.82 11.19
N GLN A 369 35.04 -28.48 11.11
CA GLN A 369 35.75 -27.73 10.07
C GLN A 369 37.25 -28.05 10.07
N ASN A 370 37.91 -27.95 11.23
CA ASN A 370 39.32 -28.31 11.39
C ASN A 370 39.62 -29.76 10.97
N LEU A 371 38.71 -30.70 11.26
CA LEU A 371 38.86 -32.10 10.81
C LEU A 371 38.81 -32.21 9.28
N LEU A 372 37.89 -31.51 8.63
CA LEU A 372 37.74 -31.54 7.18
C LEU A 372 38.94 -30.86 6.51
N GLU A 373 39.42 -29.74 7.04
CA GLU A 373 40.65 -29.07 6.60
C GLU A 373 41.88 -29.97 6.72
N ASP A 374 42.03 -30.69 7.85
CA ASP A 374 43.09 -31.68 8.03
C ASP A 374 43.06 -32.74 6.92
N ILE A 375 41.88 -33.23 6.54
CA ILE A 375 41.73 -34.20 5.45
C ILE A 375 42.09 -33.57 4.10
N VAL A 376 41.73 -32.30 3.87
CA VAL A 376 42.12 -31.57 2.64
C VAL A 376 43.64 -31.44 2.54
N ILE A 377 44.31 -31.07 3.63
CA ILE A 377 45.75 -30.78 3.65
C ILE A 377 46.57 -32.07 3.66
N GLU A 378 46.28 -32.98 4.60
CA GLU A 378 47.08 -34.17 4.89
C GLU A 378 46.60 -35.42 4.12
N GLY A 379 45.45 -35.36 3.43
CA GLY A 379 44.89 -36.46 2.64
C GLY A 379 45.69 -36.80 1.39
N PHE A 380 46.03 -38.08 1.27
CA PHE A 380 46.68 -38.68 0.09
C PHE A 380 45.62 -39.28 -0.84
N PHE A 381 44.97 -38.40 -1.59
CA PHE A 381 43.97 -38.78 -2.59
C PHE A 381 44.63 -39.41 -3.81
N GLU A 382 44.07 -40.53 -4.28
CA GLU A 382 44.56 -41.25 -5.45
C GLU A 382 44.35 -40.46 -6.75
N ASN A 383 43.31 -39.62 -6.81
CA ASN A 383 42.98 -38.78 -7.95
C ASN A 383 42.95 -37.29 -7.57
N PRO A 384 43.73 -36.42 -8.22
CA PRO A 384 43.70 -34.97 -8.00
C PRO A 384 42.30 -34.35 -8.18
N SER A 385 41.47 -34.88 -9.09
CA SER A 385 40.10 -34.42 -9.27
C SER A 385 39.22 -34.70 -8.05
N THR A 386 39.38 -35.86 -7.41
CA THR A 386 38.64 -36.19 -6.17
C THR A 386 39.07 -35.29 -5.02
N LYS A 387 40.38 -35.03 -4.88
CA LYS A 387 40.89 -34.06 -3.89
C LYS A 387 40.27 -32.68 -4.09
N LYS A 388 40.24 -32.22 -5.35
CA LYS A 388 39.66 -30.92 -5.70
C LYS A 388 38.17 -30.86 -5.37
N LEU A 389 37.39 -31.87 -5.78
CA LEU A 389 35.95 -31.92 -5.48
C LEU A 389 35.66 -31.86 -3.97
N PHE A 390 36.42 -32.62 -3.17
CA PHE A 390 36.27 -32.59 -1.71
C PHE A 390 36.66 -31.23 -1.14
N SER A 391 37.82 -30.68 -1.54
CA SER A 391 38.30 -29.38 -1.08
C SER A 391 37.34 -28.25 -1.44
N ASP A 392 36.82 -28.24 -2.67
CA ASP A 392 35.87 -27.23 -3.14
C ASP A 392 34.57 -27.31 -2.31
N ALA A 393 34.08 -28.52 -2.00
CA ALA A 393 32.88 -28.71 -1.17
C ALA A 393 33.07 -28.23 0.28
N VAL A 394 34.23 -28.49 0.90
CA VAL A 394 34.55 -28.02 2.26
C VAL A 394 34.56 -26.49 2.31
N TYR A 395 35.32 -25.84 1.43
CA TYR A 395 35.43 -24.39 1.40
C TYR A 395 34.11 -23.70 1.01
N ALA A 396 33.31 -24.32 0.14
CA ALA A 396 31.99 -23.79 -0.20
C ALA A 396 31.04 -23.80 1.01
N CYS A 397 31.04 -24.86 1.82
CA CYS A 397 30.25 -24.92 3.05
C CYS A 397 30.68 -23.87 4.09
N GLU A 398 31.99 -23.66 4.26
CA GLU A 398 32.51 -22.59 5.14
C GLU A 398 32.07 -21.20 4.67
N GLU A 399 32.12 -20.96 3.36
CA GLU A 399 31.65 -19.70 2.78
C GLU A 399 30.14 -19.52 2.98
N CYS A 400 29.34 -20.58 2.82
CA CYS A 400 27.90 -20.54 3.11
C CYS A 400 27.61 -20.14 4.57
N VAL A 401 28.38 -20.64 5.54
CA VAL A 401 28.23 -20.25 6.96
C VAL A 401 28.57 -18.77 7.16
N LYS A 402 29.61 -18.26 6.51
CA LYS A 402 29.91 -16.81 6.54
C LYS A 402 28.79 -16.00 5.91
N SER A 403 28.27 -16.42 4.76
CA SER A 403 27.15 -15.74 4.07
C SER A 403 25.89 -15.66 4.93
N LEU A 404 25.61 -16.67 5.79
CA LEU A 404 24.51 -16.58 6.77
C LEU A 404 24.74 -15.44 7.78
N GLY A 405 25.98 -15.31 8.29
CA GLY A 405 26.37 -14.23 9.18
C GLY A 405 26.31 -12.85 8.50
N GLU A 406 26.80 -12.75 7.27
CA GLU A 406 26.73 -11.53 6.46
C GLU A 406 25.29 -11.12 6.16
N PHE A 407 24.40 -12.08 5.89
CA PHE A 407 22.98 -11.81 5.73
C PHE A 407 22.37 -11.23 7.02
N ASP A 408 22.69 -11.79 8.19
CA ASP A 408 22.18 -11.28 9.48
C ASP A 408 22.72 -9.86 9.76
N SER A 409 24.02 -9.64 9.58
CA SER A 409 24.67 -8.34 9.75
C SER A 409 24.26 -7.32 8.68
N SER A 410 23.71 -7.74 7.54
CA SER A 410 23.21 -6.81 6.51
C SER A 410 22.07 -5.91 7.00
N PHE A 411 21.40 -6.28 8.10
CA PHE A 411 20.34 -5.50 8.74
C PHE A 411 20.83 -4.54 9.81
N GLU A 412 22.12 -4.58 10.14
CA GLU A 412 22.74 -3.60 11.04
C GLU A 412 22.76 -2.20 10.40
N ARG A 413 23.11 -1.19 11.21
CA ARG A 413 23.16 0.21 10.77
C ARG A 413 24.12 0.37 9.60
N GLU A 414 23.67 1.12 8.59
CA GLU A 414 24.42 1.35 7.33
C GLU A 414 24.61 0.08 6.47
N GLY A 415 24.03 -1.04 6.89
CA GLY A 415 23.97 -2.27 6.11
C GLY A 415 23.03 -2.15 4.89
N LYS A 416 23.20 -3.06 3.93
CA LYS A 416 22.39 -3.09 2.70
C LYS A 416 20.88 -3.20 2.97
N ASN A 417 20.52 -3.90 4.04
CA ASN A 417 19.14 -4.17 4.45
C ASN A 417 18.80 -3.47 5.80
N ASP A 418 19.45 -2.33 6.09
CA ASP A 418 19.33 -1.61 7.38
C ASP A 418 17.89 -1.55 7.89
N GLN A 419 17.66 -2.19 9.05
CA GLN A 419 16.34 -2.30 9.67
C GLN A 419 15.72 -0.92 9.98
N ALA A 420 16.52 0.08 10.30
CA ALA A 420 16.02 1.42 10.56
C ALA A 420 15.51 2.14 9.30
N VAL A 421 16.06 1.80 8.12
CA VAL A 421 15.54 2.30 6.84
C VAL A 421 14.18 1.68 6.55
N ILE A 422 14.03 0.37 6.80
CA ILE A 422 12.75 -0.36 6.68
C ILE A 422 11.69 0.27 7.61
N GLU A 423 12.04 0.53 8.87
CA GLU A 423 11.16 1.22 9.81
C GLU A 423 10.82 2.66 9.41
N GLY A 424 11.78 3.36 8.79
CA GLY A 424 11.56 4.67 8.17
C GLY A 424 10.50 4.60 7.07
N PHE A 425 10.64 3.66 6.14
CA PHE A 425 9.66 3.45 5.08
C PHE A 425 8.27 3.07 5.62
N ILE A 426 8.19 2.27 6.67
CA ILE A 426 6.92 1.95 7.34
C ILE A 426 6.25 3.22 7.89
N ARG A 427 7.02 4.08 8.56
CA ARG A 427 6.52 5.31 9.18
C ARG A 427 6.05 6.31 8.14
N ASP A 428 6.87 6.55 7.12
CA ASP A 428 6.57 7.52 6.07
C ASP A 428 5.49 6.99 5.12
N GLY A 429 5.42 5.67 4.95
CA GLY A 429 4.38 4.96 4.21
C GLY A 429 2.95 5.19 4.72
N GLN A 430 2.78 5.63 5.96
CA GLN A 430 1.47 6.01 6.50
C GLN A 430 0.90 7.27 5.82
N ARG A 431 1.77 8.11 5.24
CA ARG A 431 1.40 9.39 4.64
C ARG A 431 1.65 9.44 3.14
N ASP A 432 2.61 8.65 2.65
CA ASP A 432 3.02 8.65 1.26
C ASP A 432 3.17 7.23 0.69
N ALA A 433 2.40 6.96 -0.37
CA ALA A 433 2.34 5.65 -1.03
C ALA A 433 3.66 5.27 -1.72
N ASP A 434 4.52 6.23 -2.06
CA ASP A 434 5.80 5.93 -2.70
C ASP A 434 6.77 5.25 -1.71
N PHE A 435 6.66 5.54 -0.41
CA PHE A 435 7.42 4.82 0.61
C PHE A 435 6.90 3.40 0.83
N VAL A 436 5.60 3.16 0.65
CA VAL A 436 5.04 1.79 0.66
C VAL A 436 5.63 0.98 -0.49
N LYS A 437 5.70 1.53 -1.71
CA LYS A 437 6.31 0.85 -2.86
C LYS A 437 7.80 0.56 -2.63
N LYS A 438 8.54 1.50 -2.05
CA LYS A 438 9.96 1.29 -1.68
C LYS A 438 10.10 0.16 -0.67
N LEU A 439 9.25 0.13 0.37
CA LEU A 439 9.21 -0.95 1.34
C LEU A 439 8.95 -2.30 0.67
N GLU A 440 7.95 -2.39 -0.21
CA GLU A 440 7.62 -3.64 -0.92
C GLU A 440 8.77 -4.13 -1.80
N ALA A 441 9.42 -3.24 -2.56
CA ALA A 441 10.58 -3.58 -3.38
C ALA A 441 11.78 -4.03 -2.52
N THR A 442 12.05 -3.35 -1.40
CA THR A 442 13.11 -3.76 -0.46
C THR A 442 12.83 -5.16 0.10
N VAL A 443 11.60 -5.44 0.51
CA VAL A 443 11.22 -6.75 1.07
C VAL A 443 11.32 -7.87 0.02
N ASP A 444 10.93 -7.60 -1.24
CA ASP A 444 11.10 -8.55 -2.33
C ASP A 444 12.59 -8.88 -2.57
N ASN A 445 13.47 -7.87 -2.62
CA ASN A 445 14.91 -8.07 -2.79
C ASN A 445 15.54 -8.83 -1.61
N ILE A 446 15.07 -8.60 -0.38
CA ILE A 446 15.53 -9.33 0.81
C ILE A 446 15.09 -10.79 0.72
N ASN A 447 13.85 -11.05 0.32
CA ASN A 447 13.33 -12.42 0.15
C ASN A 447 14.07 -13.19 -0.94
N GLU A 448 14.47 -12.52 -2.03
CA GLU A 448 15.29 -13.12 -3.10
C GLU A 448 16.67 -13.51 -2.57
N GLN A 449 17.36 -12.60 -1.85
CA GLN A 449 18.62 -12.91 -1.18
C GLN A 449 18.48 -14.07 -0.19
N ALA A 450 17.42 -14.08 0.61
CA ALA A 450 17.15 -15.17 1.55
C ALA A 450 16.96 -16.51 0.84
N TYR A 451 16.23 -16.53 -0.27
CA TYR A 451 16.06 -17.73 -1.09
C TYR A 451 17.39 -18.25 -1.65
N GLU A 452 18.21 -17.36 -2.22
CA GLU A 452 19.52 -17.72 -2.78
C GLU A 452 20.45 -18.29 -1.71
N THR A 453 20.48 -17.69 -0.52
CA THR A 453 21.24 -18.19 0.63
C THR A 453 20.81 -19.62 0.99
N VAL A 454 19.51 -19.86 1.11
CA VAL A 454 18.96 -21.19 1.46
C VAL A 454 19.27 -22.23 0.38
N GLN A 455 19.04 -21.87 -0.89
CA GLN A 455 19.28 -22.79 -2.01
C GLN A 455 20.77 -23.15 -2.11
N ASN A 456 21.67 -22.17 -1.96
CA ASN A 456 23.10 -22.41 -2.02
C ASN A 456 23.55 -23.27 -0.85
N PHE A 457 23.18 -22.91 0.39
CA PHE A 457 23.57 -23.64 1.59
C PHE A 457 23.17 -25.12 1.51
N ALA A 458 21.88 -25.41 1.23
CA ALA A 458 21.41 -26.79 1.11
C ALA A 458 22.13 -27.60 0.01
N SER A 459 22.50 -26.95 -1.10
CA SER A 459 23.20 -27.61 -2.21
C SER A 459 24.65 -27.94 -1.86
N GLN A 460 25.40 -26.98 -1.30
CA GLN A 460 26.80 -27.20 -0.92
C GLN A 460 26.91 -28.24 0.20
N PHE A 461 26.02 -28.19 1.20
CA PHE A 461 25.98 -29.17 2.28
C PHE A 461 25.58 -30.57 1.80
N PHE A 462 24.75 -30.69 0.76
CA PHE A 462 24.46 -31.96 0.13
C PHE A 462 25.71 -32.56 -0.54
N ASP A 463 26.46 -31.73 -1.28
CA ASP A 463 27.68 -32.17 -1.94
C ASP A 463 28.72 -32.62 -0.90
N LEU A 464 28.94 -31.83 0.16
CA LEU A 464 29.84 -32.19 1.24
C LEU A 464 29.39 -33.46 1.98
N TYR A 465 28.10 -33.60 2.28
CA TYR A 465 27.53 -34.81 2.89
C TYR A 465 27.90 -36.07 2.10
N LYS A 466 27.73 -36.02 0.77
CA LYS A 466 28.07 -37.14 -0.12
C LYS A 466 29.55 -37.48 -0.07
N GLN A 467 30.42 -36.47 -0.17
CA GLN A 467 31.87 -36.70 -0.14
C GLN A 467 32.33 -37.27 1.22
N ILE A 468 31.79 -36.78 2.33
CA ILE A 468 32.08 -37.31 3.67
C ILE A 468 31.63 -38.78 3.76
N GLY A 469 30.42 -39.09 3.29
CA GLY A 469 29.92 -40.47 3.27
C GLY A 469 30.81 -41.42 2.48
N ASP A 470 31.28 -41.00 1.30
CA ASP A 470 32.19 -41.78 0.47
C ASP A 470 33.55 -42.00 1.16
N LEU A 471 34.09 -40.99 1.85
CA LEU A 471 35.32 -41.13 2.64
C LEU A 471 35.17 -42.10 3.83
N PHE A 472 34.03 -42.08 4.54
CA PHE A 472 33.79 -43.04 5.62
C PHE A 472 33.65 -44.48 5.09
N ILE A 473 32.98 -44.68 3.96
CA ILE A 473 32.92 -45.99 3.30
C ILE A 473 34.33 -46.45 2.92
N ASP A 474 35.15 -45.56 2.35
CA ASP A 474 36.51 -45.87 1.94
C ASP A 474 37.42 -46.23 3.13
N SER A 475 37.26 -45.54 4.27
CA SER A 475 38.03 -45.82 5.48
C SER A 475 37.78 -47.20 6.11
N LYS A 476 36.61 -47.81 5.82
CA LYS A 476 36.22 -49.15 6.29
C LYS A 476 36.78 -50.26 5.39
N LYS A 477 37.26 -49.94 4.18
CA LYS A 477 37.87 -50.94 3.29
C LYS A 477 39.20 -51.45 3.84
N VAL A 478 39.56 -52.67 3.45
CA VAL A 478 40.88 -53.26 3.77
C VAL A 478 42.00 -52.44 3.11
N LYS A 479 41.74 -51.96 1.89
CA LYS A 479 42.60 -51.02 1.15
C LYS A 479 41.71 -49.86 0.66
N PRO A 480 41.89 -48.63 1.18
CA PRO A 480 41.19 -47.45 0.69
C PRO A 480 41.58 -47.14 -0.77
N ASP A 481 40.61 -46.73 -1.58
CA ASP A 481 40.78 -46.45 -3.01
C ASP A 481 40.56 -44.96 -3.37
N LEU A 482 39.97 -44.16 -2.47
CA LEU A 482 39.77 -42.72 -2.66
C LEU A 482 40.90 -41.93 -2.02
N CYS A 483 41.21 -42.23 -0.76
CA CYS A 483 42.27 -41.58 0.01
C CYS A 483 43.05 -42.62 0.82
N SER A 484 44.27 -42.92 0.40
CA SER A 484 45.05 -44.07 0.89
C SER A 484 45.34 -44.03 2.40
N ASN A 485 45.50 -42.83 2.97
CA ASN A 485 45.77 -42.62 4.39
C ASN A 485 44.53 -42.25 5.22
N ILE A 486 43.31 -42.31 4.67
CA ILE A 486 42.09 -41.85 5.36
C ILE A 486 41.86 -42.54 6.71
N LYS A 487 42.15 -43.85 6.80
CA LYS A 487 42.01 -44.62 8.04
C LYS A 487 42.96 -44.14 9.14
N VAL A 488 44.15 -43.67 8.76
CA VAL A 488 45.14 -43.11 9.69
C VAL A 488 44.71 -41.71 10.13
N LEU A 489 44.23 -40.88 9.19
CA LEU A 489 43.77 -39.53 9.49
C LEU A 489 42.59 -39.54 10.46
N LEU A 490 41.55 -40.33 10.16
CA LEU A 490 40.36 -40.46 11.02
C LEU A 490 40.67 -41.15 12.36
N GLY A 491 41.62 -42.10 12.37
CA GLY A 491 42.00 -42.86 13.56
C GLY A 491 43.05 -42.17 14.45
N SER A 492 43.63 -41.06 14.01
CA SER A 492 44.70 -40.36 14.74
C SER A 492 44.21 -39.83 16.08
N SER A 493 45.10 -39.74 17.09
CA SER A 493 44.72 -39.26 18.42
C SER A 493 44.18 -37.82 18.40
N ARG A 494 44.57 -37.01 17.40
CA ARG A 494 44.08 -35.64 17.18
C ARG A 494 42.64 -35.63 16.67
N ASN A 495 42.31 -36.54 15.74
CA ASN A 495 41.08 -36.45 14.96
C ASN A 495 40.03 -37.50 15.32
N ARG A 496 40.38 -38.52 16.11
CA ARG A 496 39.50 -39.66 16.41
C ARG A 496 38.16 -39.26 17.04
N GLU A 497 38.17 -38.32 17.98
CA GLU A 497 36.95 -37.85 18.63
C GLU A 497 36.04 -37.11 17.65
N ASN A 498 36.58 -36.15 16.90
CA ASN A 498 35.84 -35.40 15.88
C ASN A 498 35.36 -36.30 14.74
N SER A 499 36.14 -37.32 14.37
CA SER A 499 35.79 -38.28 13.32
C SER A 499 34.61 -39.17 13.75
N ASN A 500 34.65 -39.69 14.98
CA ASN A 500 33.54 -40.47 15.55
C ASN A 500 32.27 -39.60 15.67
N ARG A 501 32.43 -38.33 16.09
CA ARG A 501 31.33 -37.37 16.18
C ARG A 501 30.73 -37.12 14.79
N LEU A 502 31.56 -36.83 13.79
CA LEU A 502 31.11 -36.61 12.41
C LEU A 502 30.37 -37.83 11.86
N GLU A 503 30.91 -39.04 12.05
CA GLU A 503 30.28 -40.29 11.60
C GLU A 503 28.89 -40.49 12.24
N THR A 504 28.79 -40.25 13.55
CA THR A 504 27.52 -40.37 14.28
C THR A 504 26.50 -39.30 13.86
N GLN A 505 26.98 -38.12 13.47
CA GLN A 505 26.14 -37.00 13.04
C GLN A 505 25.66 -37.11 11.58
N LEU A 506 26.22 -38.00 10.75
CA LEU A 506 25.81 -38.14 9.35
C LEU A 506 24.32 -38.46 9.17
N GLU A 507 23.72 -39.21 10.09
CA GLU A 507 22.27 -39.45 10.07
C GLU A 507 21.49 -38.13 10.26
N LYS A 508 21.96 -37.25 11.13
CA LYS A 508 21.37 -35.92 11.36
C LYS A 508 21.55 -35.02 10.13
N TRP A 509 22.69 -35.09 9.43
CA TRP A 509 22.89 -34.39 8.16
C TRP A 509 21.90 -34.86 7.09
N ALA A 510 21.64 -36.17 7.00
CA ALA A 510 20.63 -36.71 6.09
C ALA A 510 19.21 -36.21 6.43
N ILE A 511 18.84 -36.21 7.71
CA ILE A 511 17.55 -35.66 8.17
C ILE A 511 17.43 -34.17 7.82
N PHE A 512 18.49 -33.38 8.05
CA PHE A 512 18.55 -31.97 7.65
C PHE A 512 18.28 -31.80 6.15
N LEU A 513 18.99 -32.53 5.29
CA LEU A 513 18.82 -32.41 3.83
C LEU A 513 17.42 -32.85 3.37
N GLU A 514 16.83 -33.87 4.01
CA GLU A 514 15.44 -34.27 3.76
C GLU A 514 14.43 -33.18 4.17
N ILE A 515 14.68 -32.47 5.27
CA ILE A 515 13.87 -31.30 5.65
C ILE A 515 14.02 -30.20 4.59
N MET A 516 15.25 -29.88 4.17
CA MET A 516 15.52 -28.80 3.21
C MET A 516 14.90 -29.04 1.83
N LYS A 517 14.69 -30.29 1.41
CA LYS A 517 13.94 -30.63 0.18
C LYS A 517 12.51 -30.08 0.14
N ASN A 518 11.91 -29.75 1.29
CA ASN A 518 10.60 -29.13 1.33
C ASN A 518 10.62 -27.64 0.91
N TYR A 519 11.79 -27.01 0.94
CA TYR A 519 11.99 -25.59 0.66
C TYR A 519 12.72 -25.34 -0.65
N VAL A 520 13.75 -26.13 -0.95
CA VAL A 520 14.68 -25.92 -2.07
C VAL A 520 15.00 -27.22 -2.81
N ILE A 521 15.59 -27.09 -3.99
CA ILE A 521 15.96 -28.26 -4.81
C ILE A 521 17.26 -28.84 -4.26
N VAL A 522 17.24 -30.11 -3.86
CA VAL A 522 18.42 -30.85 -3.34
C VAL A 522 18.47 -32.22 -4.04
N GLY A 523 19.67 -32.79 -4.21
CA GLY A 523 19.85 -34.12 -4.78
C GLY A 523 19.21 -35.26 -3.95
N GLU A 524 19.15 -36.47 -4.50
CA GLU A 524 18.63 -37.65 -3.78
C GLU A 524 19.54 -38.00 -2.60
N VAL A 525 18.95 -38.15 -1.40
CA VAL A 525 19.68 -38.46 -0.16
C VAL A 525 19.44 -39.93 0.13
N GLU A 526 20.46 -40.77 -0.05
CA GLU A 526 20.39 -42.17 0.34
C GLU A 526 20.62 -42.28 1.85
N ARG A 527 19.65 -42.80 2.61
CA ARG A 527 19.90 -43.23 4.00
C ARG A 527 20.76 -44.48 3.94
N LYS A 528 22.06 -44.33 4.22
CA LYS A 528 23.02 -45.45 4.28
C LYS A 528 23.17 -45.98 5.70
#